data_AF-A0A830E3A6-F1
#
_entry.id   AF-A0A830E3A6-F1
#
_cell.length_a   1.000
_cell.length_b   1.000
_cell.length_c   1.000
_cell.angle_alpha   90.00
_cell.angle_beta   90.00
_cell.angle_gamma   90.00
#
_symmetry.space_group_name_H-M   'P 1'
#
loop_
_entity.id
_entity.type
_entity.pdbx_description
1 polymer ?
#
loop_
_entity_poly.entity_id
_entity_poly.type
_entity_poly.pdbx_seq_one_letter_code
_entity_poly.pdbx_strand_id
1 'polypeptide(L)'
;MTSNGSSTTEQTINNLAVGDIWPFHYRGFGLSTNPSGEIWWQAYNGTDRLYLDPVPSDLIDDLLEIKRTAGAIRVTEAGRVITQVDTTPNQSQSTYETQYVGSVDLDGKLVPENKPGRAVEVSPNGVSPGDLWPGVYDGAKYSFSGERFWWENSDTKLRHSFADSLPQPIVDELNRLRRQGGSFQITPAGDVLTQIPTAKSPPDVRSQFRDLPREVKRILQLRRDRGKVDMLPVYVGHLEPSERPILVNEPTRLTDPLTEQEEAGLEAWAAAMGSYDESELDEDDHRAGGSR
;
A
#
# COMPACT_ATOMS: atom_id res chain seq x y z
N MET A 1 -20.87 9.51 32.82
CA MET A 1 -20.58 9.72 31.39
C MET A 1 -19.09 10.01 31.27
N THR A 2 -18.27 8.97 31.24
CA THR A 2 -16.83 9.06 31.00
C THR A 2 -16.63 8.98 29.49
N SER A 3 -16.26 10.11 28.89
CA SER A 3 -15.82 10.18 27.50
C SER A 3 -14.53 9.38 27.35
N ASN A 4 -14.62 8.17 26.79
CA ASN A 4 -13.46 7.49 26.24
C ASN A 4 -12.98 8.32 25.05
N GLY A 5 -11.94 9.14 25.27
CA GLY A 5 -11.24 9.83 24.20
C GLY A 5 -10.58 8.79 23.31
N SER A 6 -11.19 8.51 22.16
CA SER A 6 -10.55 7.74 21.10
C SER A 6 -9.35 8.55 20.62
N SER A 7 -8.15 8.17 21.04
CA SER A 7 -6.91 8.74 20.50
C SER A 7 -6.93 8.52 19.00
N THR A 8 -6.85 9.59 18.23
CA THR A 8 -6.74 9.48 16.77
C THR A 8 -5.44 8.76 16.40
N THR A 9 -5.42 8.06 15.28
CA THR A 9 -4.22 7.39 14.74
C THR A 9 -3.01 8.30 14.68
N GLU A 10 -3.23 9.56 14.30
CA GLU A 10 -2.19 10.57 14.26
C GLU A 10 -1.62 10.85 15.64
N GLN A 11 -2.47 10.96 16.68
CA GLN A 11 -2.02 11.08 18.07
C GLN A 11 -1.22 9.86 18.53
N THR A 12 -1.67 8.65 18.19
CA THR A 12 -0.94 7.42 18.53
C THR A 12 0.45 7.42 17.90
N ILE A 13 0.56 7.79 16.61
CA ILE A 13 1.84 7.85 15.88
C ILE A 13 2.73 8.96 16.43
N ASN A 14 2.18 10.14 16.70
CA ASN A 14 2.94 11.29 17.19
C ASN A 14 3.48 11.08 18.62
N ASN A 15 2.96 10.10 19.35
CA ASN A 15 3.44 9.73 20.68
C ASN A 15 4.52 8.63 20.68
N LEU A 16 4.86 8.06 19.52
CA LEU A 16 5.88 7.02 19.44
C LEU A 16 7.29 7.61 19.57
N ALA A 17 8.11 6.97 20.40
CA ALA A 17 9.54 7.20 20.49
C ALA A 17 10.31 6.18 19.65
N VAL A 18 11.56 6.51 19.29
CA VAL A 18 12.48 5.60 18.59
C VAL A 18 12.59 4.28 19.37
N GLY A 19 12.40 3.16 18.68
CA GLY A 19 12.42 1.81 19.26
C GLY A 19 11.07 1.30 19.79
N ASP A 20 10.03 2.15 19.88
CA ASP A 20 8.70 1.69 20.26
C ASP A 20 8.14 0.69 19.25
N ILE A 21 7.32 -0.26 19.75
CA ILE A 21 6.62 -1.22 18.90
C ILE A 21 5.67 -0.43 17.98
N TRP A 22 5.82 -0.65 16.68
CA TRP A 22 4.93 -0.07 15.69
C TRP A 22 3.55 -0.72 15.81
N PRO A 23 2.49 0.05 16.10
CA PRO A 23 1.17 -0.52 16.41
C PRO A 23 0.34 -0.85 15.15
N PHE A 24 0.88 -0.58 13.95
CA PHE A 24 0.21 -0.85 12.69
C PHE A 24 0.95 -1.89 11.86
N HIS A 25 0.49 -2.11 10.64
CA HIS A 25 1.02 -3.12 9.75
C HIS A 25 2.40 -2.74 9.18
N TYR A 26 3.27 -3.73 8.99
CA TYR A 26 4.57 -3.57 8.34
C TYR A 26 4.40 -3.49 6.81
N ARG A 27 4.41 -2.25 6.28
CA ARG A 27 4.26 -1.97 4.84
C ARG A 27 4.93 -0.64 4.48
N GLY A 28 5.06 -0.40 3.17
CA GLY A 28 5.59 0.87 2.65
C GLY A 28 6.69 0.69 1.63
N PHE A 29 7.29 1.81 1.25
CA PHE A 29 8.41 1.90 0.33
C PHE A 29 9.65 1.24 0.94
N GLY A 30 10.17 0.21 0.28
CA GLY A 30 11.29 -0.58 0.78
C GLY A 30 12.63 0.05 0.46
N LEU A 31 13.45 0.27 1.48
CA LEU A 31 14.83 0.71 1.37
C LEU A 31 15.73 -0.23 2.16
N SER A 32 17.00 -0.26 1.80
CA SER A 32 18.05 -0.95 2.53
C SER A 32 19.05 0.07 3.04
N THR A 33 19.63 -0.21 4.20
CA THR A 33 20.64 0.63 4.83
C THR A 33 21.86 -0.20 5.25
N ASN A 34 22.99 0.47 5.50
CA ASN A 34 24.20 -0.14 6.06
C ASN A 34 24.79 0.68 7.22
N PRO A 35 25.72 0.11 8.02
CA PRO A 35 26.33 0.83 9.13
C PRO A 35 27.18 2.06 8.75
N SER A 36 27.53 2.22 7.48
CA SER A 36 28.18 3.44 6.98
C SER A 36 27.19 4.58 6.68
N GLY A 37 25.89 4.36 6.89
CA GLY A 37 24.85 5.37 6.71
C GLY A 37 24.34 5.52 5.29
N GLU A 38 24.70 4.61 4.38
CA GLU A 38 24.14 4.63 3.04
C GLU A 38 22.71 4.07 3.07
N ILE A 39 21.80 4.70 2.33
CA ILE A 39 20.43 4.24 2.10
C ILE A 39 20.25 4.01 0.61
N TRP A 40 19.68 2.88 0.20
CA TRP A 40 19.44 2.61 -1.21
C TRP A 40 18.15 1.85 -1.48
N TRP A 41 17.61 2.09 -2.66
CA TRP A 41 16.59 1.26 -3.29
C TRP A 41 17.24 0.29 -4.28
N GLN A 42 16.63 -0.88 -4.43
CA GLN A 42 17.04 -1.86 -5.44
C GLN A 42 15.81 -2.63 -5.92
N ALA A 43 15.65 -2.76 -7.24
CA ALA A 43 14.50 -3.47 -7.82
C ALA A 43 14.46 -4.94 -7.37
N TYR A 44 15.60 -5.60 -7.41
CA TYR A 44 15.78 -6.98 -6.98
C TYR A 44 17.22 -7.26 -6.55
N ASN A 45 17.42 -8.25 -5.68
CA ASN A 45 18.77 -8.73 -5.36
C ASN A 45 19.57 -9.04 -6.64
N GLY A 46 20.79 -8.50 -6.70
CA GLY A 46 21.70 -8.61 -7.83
C GLY A 46 21.50 -7.58 -8.97
N THR A 47 20.68 -6.55 -8.78
CA THR A 47 20.55 -5.42 -9.72
C THR A 47 21.33 -4.18 -9.23
N ASP A 48 21.39 -3.12 -10.02
CA ASP A 48 22.04 -1.87 -9.58
C ASP A 48 21.33 -1.30 -8.35
N ARG A 49 22.10 -0.74 -7.42
CA ARG A 49 21.58 0.04 -6.28
C ARG A 49 21.41 1.50 -6.70
N LEU A 50 20.31 2.11 -6.28
CA LEU A 50 20.08 3.54 -6.40
C LEU A 50 20.09 4.14 -5.00
N TYR A 51 21.09 4.95 -4.70
CA TYR A 51 21.32 5.53 -3.39
C TYR A 51 20.44 6.77 -3.19
N LEU A 52 19.85 6.90 -2.02
CA LEU A 52 19.04 8.05 -1.66
C LEU A 52 19.94 9.28 -1.46
N ASP A 53 19.55 10.39 -2.07
CA ASP A 53 20.23 11.69 -1.97
C ASP A 53 19.18 12.82 -1.85
N PRO A 54 19.22 13.64 -0.77
CA PRO A 54 20.14 13.56 0.37
C PRO A 54 19.83 12.37 1.28
N VAL A 55 20.86 11.90 2.02
CA VAL A 55 20.66 10.90 3.08
C VAL A 55 20.16 11.61 4.35
N PRO A 56 19.04 11.17 4.96
CA PRO A 56 18.58 11.66 6.25
C PRO A 56 19.50 11.13 7.37
N SER A 57 20.48 11.93 7.81
CA SER A 57 21.48 11.52 8.81
C SER A 57 20.87 11.10 10.14
N ASP A 58 19.91 11.87 10.64
CA ASP A 58 19.30 11.65 11.97
C ASP A 58 18.59 10.28 12.01
N LEU A 59 17.97 9.88 10.89
CA LEU A 59 17.33 8.57 10.75
C LEU A 59 18.33 7.41 10.82
N ILE A 60 19.55 7.59 10.33
CA ILE A 60 20.59 6.55 10.40
C ILE A 60 21.03 6.33 11.83
N ASP A 61 21.24 7.41 12.58
CA ASP A 61 21.64 7.33 13.97
C ASP A 61 20.56 6.60 14.79
N ASP A 62 19.30 7.01 14.65
CA ASP A 62 18.13 6.35 15.27
C ASP A 62 18.04 4.86 14.89
N LEU A 63 18.27 4.53 13.61
CA LEU A 63 18.23 3.14 13.14
C LEU A 63 19.36 2.30 13.74
N LEU A 64 20.56 2.85 13.91
CA LEU A 64 21.71 2.15 14.45
C LEU A 64 21.61 1.92 15.96
N GLU A 65 20.86 2.77 16.67
CA GLU A 65 20.46 2.52 18.07
C GLU A 65 19.56 1.28 18.19
N ILE A 66 18.64 1.10 17.24
CA ILE A 66 17.75 -0.07 17.18
C ILE A 66 18.48 -1.33 16.67
N LYS A 67 19.21 -1.20 15.55
CA LYS A 67 19.82 -2.31 14.83
C LYS A 67 21.22 -1.96 14.30
N ARG A 68 22.23 -2.38 15.08
CA ARG A 68 23.67 -2.14 14.77
C ARG A 68 24.15 -2.61 13.40
N THR A 69 23.54 -3.66 12.83
CA THR A 69 23.94 -4.19 11.52
C THR A 69 23.27 -3.48 10.35
N ALA A 70 22.39 -2.50 10.63
CA ALA A 70 21.50 -1.89 9.67
C ALA A 70 20.59 -2.93 8.96
N GLY A 71 19.91 -2.56 7.87
CA GLY A 71 19.14 -3.52 7.08
C GLY A 71 17.95 -2.92 6.35
N ALA A 72 16.92 -3.74 6.14
CA ALA A 72 15.72 -3.31 5.45
C ALA A 72 14.88 -2.40 6.36
N ILE A 73 14.44 -1.28 5.79
CA ILE A 73 13.47 -0.37 6.39
C ILE A 73 12.28 -0.20 5.45
N ARG A 74 11.14 0.23 6.00
CA ARG A 74 9.98 0.68 5.23
C ARG A 74 9.69 2.12 5.57
N VAL A 75 9.44 2.93 4.53
CA VAL A 75 8.84 4.25 4.69
C VAL A 75 7.36 4.12 4.35
N THR A 76 6.51 4.31 5.34
CA THR A 76 5.05 4.24 5.20
C THR A 76 4.53 5.38 4.33
N GLU A 77 3.28 5.28 3.89
CA GLU A 77 2.58 6.34 3.16
C GLU A 77 2.48 7.66 3.96
N ALA A 78 2.70 7.65 5.28
CA ALA A 78 2.70 8.82 6.14
C ALA A 78 4.12 9.30 6.53
N GLY A 79 5.16 8.88 5.78
CA GLY A 79 6.55 9.29 6.03
C GLY A 79 7.17 8.67 7.30
N ARG A 80 6.50 7.75 7.98
CA ARG A 80 7.05 7.04 9.15
C ARG A 80 7.97 5.93 8.71
N VAL A 81 9.13 5.81 9.35
CA VAL A 81 10.13 4.79 9.08
C VAL A 81 10.01 3.67 10.12
N ILE A 82 9.91 2.45 9.64
CA ILE A 82 9.76 1.25 10.46
C ILE A 82 10.73 0.17 10.01
N THR A 83 11.14 -0.68 10.95
CA THR A 83 12.07 -1.79 10.71
C THR A 83 11.62 -3.04 11.44
N GLN A 84 12.04 -4.20 10.96
CA GLN A 84 11.86 -5.47 11.67
C GLN A 84 13.13 -5.82 12.45
N VAL A 85 12.94 -6.14 13.73
CA VAL A 85 14.00 -6.53 14.67
C VAL A 85 13.77 -7.97 15.11
N ASP A 86 14.82 -8.79 15.05
CA ASP A 86 14.79 -10.16 15.57
C ASP A 86 14.77 -10.13 17.11
N THR A 87 13.69 -10.62 17.70
CA THR A 87 13.49 -10.65 19.16
C THR A 87 13.95 -11.95 19.81
N THR A 88 14.32 -12.95 19.01
CA THR A 88 14.87 -14.22 19.49
C THR A 88 16.22 -14.53 18.85
N PRO A 89 17.22 -13.61 18.92
CA PRO A 89 18.53 -13.87 18.36
C PRO A 89 19.12 -15.11 19.04
N ASN A 90 19.61 -16.05 18.24
CA ASN A 90 20.16 -17.35 18.65
C ASN A 90 19.15 -18.49 18.91
N GLN A 91 17.88 -18.33 18.52
CA GLN A 91 16.94 -19.46 18.44
C GLN A 91 16.85 -20.01 17.01
N SER A 92 16.39 -21.26 16.87
CA SER A 92 16.20 -21.92 15.56
C SER A 92 15.04 -21.31 14.76
N GLN A 93 14.14 -20.58 15.42
CA GLN A 93 13.09 -19.77 14.80
C GLN A 93 13.22 -18.34 15.30
N SER A 94 13.58 -17.44 14.39
CA SER A 94 13.55 -16.00 14.62
C SER A 94 12.10 -15.52 14.68
N THR A 95 11.77 -14.78 15.72
CA THR A 95 10.54 -13.97 15.79
C THR A 95 10.92 -12.53 15.53
N TYR A 96 10.09 -11.81 14.79
CA TYR A 96 10.36 -10.42 14.46
C TYR A 96 9.27 -9.52 15.03
N GLU A 97 9.69 -8.40 15.59
CA GLU A 97 8.82 -7.29 15.95
C GLU A 97 9.08 -6.11 15.02
N THR A 98 8.03 -5.34 14.74
CA THR A 98 8.15 -4.11 13.96
C THR A 98 8.32 -2.95 14.92
N GLN A 99 9.37 -2.16 14.75
CA GLN A 99 9.67 -1.01 15.59
C GLN A 99 9.68 0.28 14.78
N TYR A 100 9.27 1.37 15.42
CA TYR A 100 9.34 2.73 14.89
C TYR A 100 10.77 3.26 14.99
N VAL A 101 11.27 3.79 13.88
CA VAL A 101 12.64 4.33 13.78
C VAL A 101 12.62 5.85 13.81
N GLY A 102 11.62 6.48 13.20
CA GLY A 102 11.59 7.93 13.05
C GLY A 102 10.69 8.35 11.91
N SER A 103 10.84 9.59 11.47
CA SER A 103 10.07 10.15 10.37
C SER A 103 10.97 10.80 9.35
N VAL A 104 10.59 10.72 8.08
CA VAL A 104 11.33 11.30 6.98
C VAL A 104 10.34 11.86 5.96
N ASP A 105 10.59 13.09 5.51
CA ASP A 105 10.03 13.54 4.25
C ASP A 105 10.93 13.00 3.14
N LEU A 106 10.40 12.09 2.32
CA LEU A 106 11.22 11.39 1.33
C LEU A 106 11.23 12.19 0.02
N ASP A 107 11.74 13.43 0.10
CA ASP A 107 11.85 14.39 -0.99
C ASP A 107 13.29 14.41 -1.54
N GLY A 108 13.58 13.48 -2.43
CA GLY A 108 14.94 13.36 -2.94
C GLY A 108 15.04 12.60 -4.24
N LYS A 109 16.25 12.11 -4.49
CA LYS A 109 16.55 11.34 -5.69
C LYS A 109 17.17 10.00 -5.34
N LEU A 110 16.94 9.05 -6.21
CA LEU A 110 17.58 7.75 -6.24
C LEU A 110 18.67 7.79 -7.30
N VAL A 111 19.93 7.81 -6.84
CA VAL A 111 21.11 8.10 -7.64
C VAL A 111 21.92 6.83 -7.88
N PRO A 112 22.18 6.45 -9.15
CA PRO A 112 23.09 5.35 -9.44
C PRO A 112 24.53 5.69 -9.03
N GLU A 113 25.20 4.77 -8.32
CA GLU A 113 26.56 4.95 -7.77
C GLU A 113 27.56 5.57 -8.76
N ASN A 114 27.61 5.00 -9.96
CA ASN A 114 28.62 5.35 -10.96
C ASN A 114 28.10 6.34 -12.01
N LYS A 115 26.86 6.85 -11.89
CA LYS A 115 26.21 7.71 -12.89
C LYS A 115 25.23 8.70 -12.28
N PRO A 116 25.70 9.74 -11.57
CA PRO A 116 24.82 10.68 -10.86
C PRO A 116 23.85 11.46 -11.76
N GLY A 117 24.24 11.74 -13.02
CA GLY A 117 23.36 12.39 -14.01
C GLY A 117 22.15 11.55 -14.48
N ARG A 118 21.93 10.39 -13.87
CA ARG A 118 20.83 9.45 -14.15
C ARG A 118 19.95 9.24 -12.91
N ALA A 119 19.95 10.21 -12.01
CA ALA A 119 19.10 10.20 -10.84
C ALA A 119 17.61 10.15 -11.21
N VAL A 120 16.83 9.43 -10.41
CA VAL A 120 15.37 9.34 -10.54
C VAL A 120 14.76 10.01 -9.32
N GLU A 121 13.79 10.91 -9.53
CA GLU A 121 13.07 11.54 -8.42
C GLU A 121 12.25 10.51 -7.63
N VAL A 122 12.27 10.61 -6.31
CA VAL A 122 11.48 9.73 -5.43
C VAL A 122 10.00 10.08 -5.52
N SER A 123 9.66 11.37 -5.48
CA SER A 123 8.32 11.91 -5.71
C SER A 123 8.39 12.95 -6.84
N PRO A 124 8.22 12.53 -8.10
CA PRO A 124 8.16 13.42 -9.25
C PRO A 124 6.95 14.33 -9.21
N ASN A 125 7.14 15.61 -9.51
CA ASN A 125 6.07 16.62 -9.54
C ASN A 125 5.45 16.78 -10.94
N GLY A 126 4.28 17.41 -10.99
CA GLY A 126 3.65 17.82 -12.26
C GLY A 126 3.05 16.68 -13.09
N VAL A 127 2.74 15.56 -12.44
CA VAL A 127 2.09 14.38 -13.05
C VAL A 127 0.57 14.50 -12.89
N SER A 128 -0.19 14.35 -13.98
CA SER A 128 -1.66 14.43 -13.93
C SER A 128 -2.29 13.04 -13.83
N PRO A 129 -3.48 12.90 -13.21
CA PRO A 129 -4.21 11.62 -13.19
C PRO A 129 -4.35 11.02 -14.60
N GLY A 130 -3.99 9.76 -14.74
CA GLY A 130 -3.94 9.04 -16.01
C GLY A 130 -2.59 9.07 -16.73
N ASP A 131 -1.65 9.90 -16.29
CA ASP A 131 -0.29 9.94 -16.84
C ASP A 131 0.58 8.78 -16.34
N LEU A 132 1.54 8.39 -17.17
CA LEU A 132 2.56 7.41 -16.85
C LEU A 132 3.49 7.94 -15.74
N TRP A 133 3.66 7.15 -14.69
CA TRP A 133 4.52 7.54 -13.56
C TRP A 133 6.00 7.54 -13.96
N PRO A 134 6.74 8.65 -13.76
CA PRO A 134 8.12 8.77 -14.21
C PRO A 134 9.16 8.43 -13.12
N GLY A 135 8.76 7.78 -12.04
CA GLY A 135 9.64 7.43 -10.90
C GLY A 135 9.67 5.94 -10.56
N VAL A 136 10.29 5.62 -9.42
CA VAL A 136 10.06 4.33 -8.76
C VAL A 136 8.61 4.31 -8.25
N TYR A 137 7.91 3.20 -8.47
CA TYR A 137 6.47 3.07 -8.17
C TYR A 137 6.20 2.03 -7.08
N ASP A 138 7.13 1.89 -6.12
CA ASP A 138 6.91 1.09 -4.93
C ASP A 138 6.19 1.91 -3.86
N GLY A 139 5.64 1.24 -2.86
CA GLY A 139 4.92 1.88 -1.77
C GLY A 139 4.14 0.89 -0.93
N ALA A 140 3.24 1.39 -0.09
CA ALA A 140 2.25 0.55 0.58
C ALA A 140 1.26 0.02 -0.47
N LYS A 141 1.18 -1.31 -0.61
CA LYS A 141 0.36 -1.97 -1.64
C LYS A 141 -1.00 -2.35 -1.10
N TYR A 142 -2.04 -2.00 -1.86
CA TYR A 142 -3.43 -2.28 -1.56
C TYR A 142 -4.13 -2.89 -2.76
N SER A 143 -5.33 -3.40 -2.55
CA SER A 143 -6.18 -3.95 -3.59
C SER A 143 -7.58 -3.37 -3.51
N PHE A 144 -8.28 -3.39 -4.65
CA PHE A 144 -9.63 -2.88 -4.76
C PHE A 144 -10.48 -3.61 -5.79
N SER A 145 -11.79 -3.49 -5.64
CA SER A 145 -12.81 -3.90 -6.62
C SER A 145 -14.06 -3.06 -6.43
N GLY A 146 -14.38 -2.20 -7.41
CA GLY A 146 -15.43 -1.20 -7.26
C GLY A 146 -15.10 -0.22 -6.13
N GLU A 147 -15.94 -0.22 -5.10
CA GLU A 147 -15.80 0.62 -3.89
C GLU A 147 -15.20 -0.14 -2.70
N ARG A 148 -14.80 -1.40 -2.89
CA ARG A 148 -14.21 -2.21 -1.83
C ARG A 148 -12.70 -2.14 -1.90
N PHE A 149 -12.05 -1.81 -0.79
CA PHE A 149 -10.60 -1.74 -0.68
C PHE A 149 -10.09 -2.63 0.46
N TRP A 150 -8.92 -3.23 0.27
CA TRP A 150 -8.29 -4.04 1.30
C TRP A 150 -6.78 -4.04 1.18
N TRP A 151 -6.14 -4.18 2.33
CA TRP A 151 -4.75 -4.57 2.44
C TRP A 151 -4.68 -6.08 2.68
N GLU A 152 -3.70 -6.77 2.09
CA GLU A 152 -3.46 -8.19 2.36
C GLU A 152 -2.18 -8.32 3.17
N ASN A 153 -2.29 -8.96 4.33
CA ASN A 153 -1.14 -9.25 5.17
C ASN A 153 -0.23 -10.27 4.47
N SER A 154 1.03 -9.92 4.25
CA SER A 154 1.98 -10.80 3.56
C SER A 154 2.22 -12.11 4.29
N ASP A 155 2.08 -12.11 5.61
CA ASP A 155 2.48 -13.22 6.48
C ASP A 155 1.28 -14.13 6.73
N THR A 156 0.13 -13.55 7.08
CA THR A 156 -1.10 -14.32 7.38
C THR A 156 -2.01 -14.54 6.17
N LYS A 157 -1.80 -13.81 5.07
CA LYS A 157 -2.68 -13.76 3.88
C LYS A 157 -4.10 -13.27 4.15
N LEU A 158 -4.35 -12.74 5.35
CA LEU A 158 -5.64 -12.17 5.71
C LEU A 158 -5.86 -10.84 4.99
N ARG A 159 -7.12 -10.57 4.63
CA ARG A 159 -7.53 -9.34 3.96
C ARG A 159 -8.18 -8.40 4.97
N HIS A 160 -7.54 -7.27 5.20
CA HIS A 160 -7.96 -6.22 6.10
C HIS A 160 -8.68 -5.17 5.28
N SER A 161 -10.01 -5.15 5.39
CA SER A 161 -10.85 -4.20 4.65
C SER A 161 -10.65 -2.78 5.19
N PHE A 162 -10.78 -1.80 4.30
CA PHE A 162 -10.98 -0.40 4.66
C PHE A 162 -11.96 0.18 3.65
N ALA A 163 -13.07 0.72 4.14
CA ALA A 163 -14.15 1.23 3.30
C ALA A 163 -14.18 2.77 3.28
N ASP A 164 -13.78 3.42 4.38
CA ASP A 164 -14.14 4.83 4.63
C ASP A 164 -12.97 5.82 4.45
N SER A 165 -11.99 5.55 3.59
CA SER A 165 -10.72 6.28 3.68
C SER A 165 -10.01 6.63 2.37
N LEU A 166 -10.69 6.57 1.21
CA LEU A 166 -10.15 7.17 -0.02
C LEU A 166 -11.05 8.30 -0.53
N PRO A 167 -10.47 9.45 -0.93
CA PRO A 167 -11.22 10.52 -1.56
C PRO A 167 -11.91 10.03 -2.84
N GLN A 168 -13.15 10.48 -3.07
CA GLN A 168 -13.92 10.10 -4.26
C GLN A 168 -13.15 10.28 -5.59
N PRO A 169 -12.36 11.37 -5.79
CA PRO A 169 -11.56 11.51 -7.01
C PRO A 169 -10.57 10.36 -7.24
N ILE A 170 -9.98 9.80 -6.18
CA ILE A 170 -9.08 8.64 -6.25
C ILE A 170 -9.86 7.38 -6.63
N VAL A 171 -11.03 7.17 -6.02
CA VAL A 171 -11.90 6.02 -6.28
C VAL A 171 -12.40 6.03 -7.73
N ASP A 172 -12.86 7.18 -8.22
CA ASP A 172 -13.34 7.35 -9.58
C ASP A 172 -12.24 7.08 -10.60
N GLU A 173 -11.04 7.60 -10.37
CA GLU A 173 -9.90 7.43 -11.26
C GLU A 173 -9.38 5.98 -11.27
N LEU A 174 -9.32 5.31 -10.12
CA LEU A 174 -9.01 3.88 -10.04
C LEU A 174 -10.00 3.04 -10.86
N ASN A 175 -11.31 3.30 -10.70
CA ASN A 175 -12.34 2.59 -11.45
C ASN A 175 -12.33 2.93 -12.94
N ARG A 176 -11.97 4.16 -13.32
CA ARG A 176 -11.76 4.55 -14.73
C ARG A 176 -10.62 3.75 -15.37
N LEU A 177 -9.47 3.67 -14.70
CA LEU A 177 -8.27 3.00 -15.20
C LEU A 177 -8.39 1.47 -15.14
N ARG A 178 -9.08 0.92 -14.13
CA ARG A 178 -9.10 -0.50 -13.79
C ARG A 178 -10.50 -0.92 -13.31
N ARG A 179 -11.50 -0.86 -14.20
CA ARG A 179 -12.92 -1.20 -13.94
C ARG A 179 -13.20 -2.52 -13.22
N GLN A 180 -12.37 -3.54 -13.44
CA GLN A 180 -12.53 -4.87 -12.83
C GLN A 180 -11.85 -4.98 -11.45
N GLY A 181 -11.30 -3.87 -10.94
CA GLY A 181 -10.42 -3.87 -9.78
C GLY A 181 -8.98 -4.21 -10.12
N GLY A 182 -8.19 -4.34 -9.06
CA GLY A 182 -6.76 -4.56 -9.15
C GLY A 182 -6.02 -4.18 -7.89
N SER A 183 -4.74 -3.86 -8.06
CA SER A 183 -3.90 -3.32 -7.01
C SER A 183 -3.57 -1.86 -7.29
N PHE A 184 -3.34 -1.12 -6.21
CA PHE A 184 -2.74 0.20 -6.23
C PHE A 184 -1.68 0.29 -5.15
N GLN A 185 -0.84 1.30 -5.24
CA GLN A 185 0.23 1.58 -4.30
C GLN A 185 0.17 3.04 -3.88
N ILE A 186 0.60 3.33 -2.67
CA ILE A 186 0.73 4.68 -2.14
C ILE A 186 2.19 4.91 -1.78
N THR A 187 2.79 5.92 -2.39
CA THR A 187 4.18 6.32 -2.14
C THR A 187 4.30 6.97 -0.75
N PRO A 188 5.52 7.14 -0.21
CA PRO A 188 5.73 7.89 1.04
C PRO A 188 5.24 9.34 1.01
N ALA A 189 5.17 9.94 -0.18
CA ALA A 189 4.66 11.29 -0.38
C ALA A 189 3.13 11.35 -0.42
N GLY A 190 2.42 10.21 -0.53
CA GLY A 190 0.96 10.18 -0.66
C GLY A 190 0.47 9.99 -2.10
N ASP A 191 1.37 9.82 -3.08
CA ASP A 191 0.98 9.60 -4.48
C ASP A 191 0.37 8.21 -4.65
N VAL A 192 -0.82 8.17 -5.25
CA VAL A 192 -1.56 6.96 -5.54
C VAL A 192 -1.26 6.52 -6.96
N LEU A 193 -0.78 5.29 -7.10
CA LEU A 193 -0.40 4.69 -8.37
C LEU A 193 -1.16 3.39 -8.58
N THR A 194 -1.71 3.19 -9.77
CA THR A 194 -2.13 1.85 -10.21
C THR A 194 -1.27 1.40 -11.38
N GLN A 195 -1.41 0.15 -11.79
CA GLN A 195 -0.80 -0.32 -13.03
C GLN A 195 -1.88 -0.56 -14.06
N ILE A 196 -1.61 -0.44 -15.35
CA ILE A 196 -2.55 -0.84 -16.41
C ILE A 196 -1.86 -1.77 -17.41
N PRO A 197 -2.58 -2.72 -18.04
CA PRO A 197 -1.98 -3.59 -19.05
C PRO A 197 -1.46 -2.76 -20.23
N THR A 198 -0.25 -3.06 -20.71
CA THR A 198 0.36 -2.37 -21.85
C THR A 198 -0.56 -2.41 -23.08
N ALA A 199 -1.21 -3.56 -23.32
CA ALA A 199 -2.17 -3.74 -24.42
C ALA A 199 -3.39 -2.79 -24.34
N LYS A 200 -3.81 -2.41 -23.13
CA LYS A 200 -4.95 -1.52 -22.88
C LYS A 200 -4.54 -0.07 -22.60
N SER A 201 -3.26 0.26 -22.76
CA SER A 201 -2.75 1.60 -22.45
C SER A 201 -3.22 2.63 -23.48
N PRO A 202 -3.75 3.80 -23.06
CA PRO A 202 -4.14 4.89 -23.94
C PRO A 202 -3.00 5.41 -24.83
N PRO A 203 -3.30 6.04 -25.98
CA PRO A 203 -2.28 6.60 -26.87
C PRO A 203 -1.31 7.59 -26.20
N ASP A 204 -1.80 8.38 -25.25
CA ASP A 204 -0.99 9.38 -24.53
C ASP A 204 0.03 8.71 -23.61
N VAL A 205 -0.39 7.70 -22.84
CA VAL A 205 0.50 6.86 -22.01
C VAL A 205 1.59 6.19 -22.85
N ARG A 206 1.24 5.69 -24.04
CA ARG A 206 2.23 5.10 -24.97
C ARG A 206 3.23 6.15 -25.49
N SER A 207 2.81 7.40 -25.63
CA SER A 207 3.68 8.49 -26.05
C SER A 207 4.61 8.90 -24.92
N GLN A 208 4.10 9.09 -23.70
CA GLN A 208 4.88 9.38 -22.50
C GLN A 208 5.94 8.31 -22.21
N PHE A 209 5.66 7.04 -22.55
CA PHE A 209 6.66 5.97 -22.43
C PHE A 209 7.96 6.28 -23.20
N ARG A 210 7.88 6.97 -24.35
CA ARG A 210 9.06 7.36 -25.13
C ARG A 210 9.93 8.39 -24.40
N ASP A 211 9.30 9.23 -23.59
CA ASP A 211 9.97 10.33 -22.89
C ASP A 211 10.44 9.93 -21.49
N LEU A 212 10.05 8.75 -20.98
CA LEU A 212 10.52 8.27 -19.70
C LEU A 212 12.06 8.22 -19.60
N PRO A 213 12.63 8.55 -18.43
CA PRO A 213 14.04 8.33 -18.14
C PRO A 213 14.45 6.89 -18.41
N ARG A 214 15.68 6.69 -18.87
CA ARG A 214 16.19 5.36 -19.23
C ARG A 214 16.17 4.41 -18.03
N GLU A 215 16.42 4.94 -16.85
CA GLU A 215 16.48 4.23 -15.58
C GLU A 215 15.10 3.72 -15.21
N VAL A 216 14.06 4.53 -15.37
CA VAL A 216 12.66 4.14 -15.18
C VAL A 216 12.26 3.06 -16.19
N LYS A 217 12.61 3.23 -17.47
CA LYS A 217 12.41 2.19 -18.50
C LYS A 217 13.11 0.87 -18.12
N ARG A 218 14.31 0.95 -17.54
CA ARG A 218 15.06 -0.23 -17.07
C ARG A 218 14.39 -0.90 -15.89
N ILE A 219 13.84 -0.14 -14.95
CA ILE A 219 13.03 -0.67 -13.84
C ILE A 219 11.80 -1.41 -14.39
N LEU A 220 11.07 -0.81 -15.33
CA LEU A 220 9.91 -1.44 -15.97
C LEU A 220 10.30 -2.73 -16.70
N GLN A 221 11.41 -2.72 -17.43
CA GLN A 221 11.94 -3.92 -18.08
C GLN A 221 12.23 -5.03 -17.07
N LEU A 222 12.94 -4.73 -15.98
CA LEU A 222 13.27 -5.71 -14.95
C LEU A 222 12.01 -6.33 -14.33
N ARG A 223 10.97 -5.52 -14.08
CA ARG A 223 9.69 -5.98 -13.54
C ARG A 223 8.94 -6.87 -14.50
N ARG A 224 8.91 -6.51 -15.79
CA ARG A 224 8.30 -7.34 -16.83
C ARG A 224 9.01 -8.68 -16.95
N ASP A 225 10.33 -8.66 -17.04
CA ASP A 225 11.13 -9.85 -17.32
C ASP A 225 11.13 -10.84 -16.14
N ARG A 226 11.18 -10.35 -14.88
CA ARG A 226 11.12 -11.22 -13.68
C ARG A 226 9.71 -11.54 -13.21
N GLY A 227 8.80 -10.57 -13.25
CA GLY A 227 7.42 -10.74 -12.78
C GLY A 227 6.52 -11.42 -13.81
N LYS A 228 6.92 -11.45 -15.09
CA LYS A 228 6.05 -11.82 -16.23
C LYS A 228 4.78 -10.97 -16.29
N VAL A 229 4.87 -9.72 -15.85
CA VAL A 229 3.77 -8.77 -15.78
C VAL A 229 4.00 -7.65 -16.80
N ASP A 230 3.16 -7.59 -17.83
CA ASP A 230 3.20 -6.54 -18.87
C ASP A 230 2.27 -5.38 -18.50
N MET A 231 2.69 -4.59 -17.51
CA MET A 231 1.89 -3.50 -16.95
C MET A 231 2.70 -2.22 -16.78
N LEU A 232 2.06 -1.08 -16.96
CA LEU A 232 2.64 0.26 -16.83
C LEU A 232 2.08 1.00 -15.61
N PRO A 233 2.91 1.62 -14.76
CA PRO A 233 2.44 2.41 -13.61
C PRO A 233 1.85 3.74 -14.08
N VAL A 234 0.63 4.02 -13.64
CA VAL A 234 -0.13 5.22 -13.99
C VAL A 234 -0.53 5.93 -12.71
N TYR A 235 -0.34 7.24 -12.70
CA TYR A 235 -0.71 8.10 -11.60
C TYR A 235 -2.23 8.24 -11.50
N VAL A 236 -2.75 8.16 -10.29
CA VAL A 236 -4.19 8.22 -9.98
C VAL A 236 -4.51 9.56 -9.32
N GLY A 237 -3.65 10.02 -8.42
CA GLY A 237 -3.86 11.25 -7.66
C GLY A 237 -3.01 11.25 -6.39
N HIS A 238 -3.33 12.15 -5.48
CA HIS A 238 -2.57 12.37 -4.25
C HIS A 238 -3.49 12.27 -3.04
N LEU A 239 -2.97 11.74 -1.94
CA LEU A 239 -3.61 11.77 -0.63
C LEU A 239 -2.96 12.84 0.26
N GLU A 240 -3.79 13.70 0.82
CA GLU A 240 -3.34 14.73 1.75
C GLU A 240 -2.79 14.11 3.04
N PRO A 241 -1.93 14.82 3.80
CA PRO A 241 -1.46 14.36 5.11
C PRO A 241 -2.57 13.92 6.07
N SER A 242 -3.74 14.57 6.03
CA SER A 242 -4.90 14.21 6.87
C SER A 242 -5.59 12.90 6.47
N GLU A 243 -5.29 12.37 5.28
CA GLU A 243 -5.87 11.16 4.72
C GLU A 243 -4.94 9.94 4.90
N ARG A 244 -3.80 10.13 5.56
CA ARG A 244 -2.76 9.11 5.76
C ARG A 244 -2.29 9.07 7.23
N PRO A 245 -1.92 7.88 7.76
CA PRO A 245 -1.89 6.60 7.06
C PRO A 245 -3.27 5.97 6.89
N ILE A 246 -3.39 5.00 5.97
CA ILE A 246 -4.65 4.28 5.78
C ILE A 246 -4.88 3.34 6.95
N LEU A 247 -5.98 3.54 7.66
CA LEU A 247 -6.40 2.59 8.69
C LEU A 247 -7.06 1.38 8.05
N VAL A 248 -6.55 0.21 8.40
CA VAL A 248 -7.08 -1.07 7.95
C VAL A 248 -7.60 -1.81 9.16
N ASN A 249 -8.82 -2.32 9.06
CA ASN A 249 -9.49 -2.99 10.17
C ASN A 249 -9.01 -4.43 10.28
N GLU A 250 -8.98 -4.97 11.50
CA GLU A 250 -8.82 -6.41 11.68
C GLU A 250 -10.01 -7.14 11.02
N PRO A 251 -9.75 -8.20 10.24
CA PRO A 251 -10.83 -8.97 9.64
C PRO A 251 -11.59 -9.72 10.72
N THR A 252 -12.92 -9.66 10.65
CA THR A 252 -13.81 -10.50 11.46
C THR A 252 -13.49 -11.97 11.19
N ARG A 253 -13.27 -12.73 12.27
CA ARG A 253 -13.05 -14.18 12.21
C ARG A 253 -14.34 -14.89 12.54
N LEU A 254 -14.50 -16.10 12.00
CA LEU A 254 -15.64 -16.97 12.31
C LEU A 254 -15.74 -17.35 13.79
N THR A 255 -14.63 -17.24 14.52
CA THR A 255 -14.53 -17.56 15.95
C THR A 255 -14.72 -16.36 16.85
N ASP A 256 -14.83 -15.17 16.30
CA ASP A 256 -15.04 -13.97 17.09
C ASP A 256 -16.49 -13.95 17.61
N PRO A 257 -16.72 -13.54 18.86
CA PRO A 257 -18.08 -13.37 19.36
C PRO A 257 -18.79 -12.29 18.55
N LEU A 258 -20.07 -12.47 18.28
CA LEU A 258 -20.90 -11.42 17.69
C LEU A 258 -21.02 -10.25 18.67
N THR A 259 -20.96 -9.03 18.16
CA THR A 259 -21.31 -7.83 18.91
C THR A 259 -22.82 -7.70 19.04
N GLU A 260 -23.29 -6.97 20.06
CA GLU A 260 -24.74 -6.71 20.26
C GLU A 260 -25.41 -6.13 19.01
N GLN A 261 -24.69 -5.31 18.24
CA GLN A 261 -25.18 -4.72 17.00
C GLN A 261 -25.28 -5.75 15.86
N GLU A 262 -24.33 -6.67 15.75
CA GLU A 262 -24.36 -7.75 14.76
C GLU A 262 -25.46 -8.75 15.09
N GLU A 263 -25.63 -9.11 16.37
CA GLU A 263 -26.73 -9.96 16.83
C GLU A 263 -28.08 -9.32 16.49
N ALA A 264 -28.30 -8.06 16.87
CA ALA A 264 -29.53 -7.34 16.57
C ALA A 264 -29.78 -7.21 15.05
N GLY A 265 -28.73 -7.02 14.25
CA GLY A 265 -28.82 -6.97 12.78
C GLY A 265 -29.23 -8.32 12.18
N LEU A 266 -28.67 -9.42 12.68
CA LEU A 266 -29.04 -10.79 12.27
C LEU A 266 -30.47 -11.13 12.68
N GLU A 267 -30.90 -10.72 13.87
CA GLU A 267 -32.27 -10.88 14.34
C GLU A 267 -33.27 -10.09 13.49
N ALA A 268 -32.94 -8.82 13.16
CA ALA A 268 -33.77 -8.00 12.28
C ALA A 268 -33.87 -8.59 10.87
N TRP A 269 -32.78 -9.13 10.33
CA TRP A 269 -32.76 -9.82 9.05
C TRP A 269 -33.60 -11.11 9.08
N ALA A 270 -33.49 -11.91 10.15
CA ALA A 270 -34.29 -13.11 10.34
C ALA A 270 -35.79 -12.79 10.45
N ALA A 271 -36.14 -11.72 11.19
CA ALA A 271 -37.51 -11.23 11.31
C ALA A 271 -38.07 -10.74 9.96
N ALA A 272 -37.26 -10.05 9.15
CA ALA A 272 -37.64 -9.62 7.81
C ALA A 272 -37.87 -10.80 6.85
N MET A 273 -37.07 -11.87 6.94
CA MET A 273 -37.31 -13.08 6.15
C MET A 273 -38.61 -13.79 6.52
N GLY A 274 -38.99 -13.79 7.80
CA GLY A 274 -40.27 -14.33 8.26
C GLY A 274 -41.50 -13.48 7.88
N SER A 275 -41.29 -12.30 7.28
CA SER A 275 -42.36 -11.38 6.86
C SER A 275 -42.69 -11.44 5.36
N TYR A 276 -42.01 -12.29 4.59
CA TYR A 276 -42.47 -12.66 3.26
C TYR A 276 -43.68 -13.58 3.40
N ASP A 277 -44.89 -13.03 3.23
CA ASP A 277 -46.11 -13.82 3.07
C ASP A 277 -45.91 -14.79 1.89
N GLU A 278 -46.17 -16.09 2.10
CA GLU A 278 -46.16 -17.17 1.10
C GLU A 278 -47.20 -16.97 -0.05
N SER A 279 -47.76 -15.78 -0.21
CA SER A 279 -48.85 -15.49 -1.15
C SER A 279 -48.43 -14.94 -2.52
N GLU A 280 -47.14 -14.76 -2.78
CA GLU A 280 -46.62 -14.31 -4.09
C GLU A 280 -45.61 -15.27 -4.74
N LEU A 281 -45.66 -16.57 -4.40
CA LEU A 281 -44.99 -17.60 -5.20
C LEU A 281 -46.03 -18.34 -6.03
N ASP A 282 -46.35 -17.78 -7.20
CA ASP A 282 -47.15 -18.46 -8.23
C ASP A 282 -46.30 -19.65 -8.77
N GLU A 283 -46.65 -20.88 -8.36
CA GLU A 283 -45.89 -22.10 -8.70
C GLU A 283 -45.85 -22.40 -10.22
N ASP A 284 -46.57 -21.63 -11.05
CA ASP A 284 -46.65 -21.82 -12.50
C ASP A 284 -45.61 -21.02 -13.32
N ASP A 285 -44.81 -20.13 -12.74
CA ASP A 285 -43.87 -19.27 -13.51
C ASP A 285 -42.53 -19.96 -13.89
N HIS A 286 -42.38 -21.26 -13.63
CA HIS A 286 -41.16 -22.02 -13.93
C HIS A 286 -41.34 -23.21 -14.90
N ARG A 287 -42.49 -23.35 -15.55
CA ARG A 287 -42.70 -24.41 -16.57
C ARG A 287 -43.38 -23.92 -17.86
N ALA A 288 -42.74 -23.02 -18.57
CA ALA A 288 -43.01 -22.84 -20.00
C ALA A 288 -41.76 -22.43 -20.79
N GLY A 289 -40.97 -23.41 -21.23
CA GLY A 289 -39.83 -23.11 -22.10
C GLY A 289 -39.00 -24.33 -22.52
N GLY A 290 -39.64 -25.41 -22.95
CA GLY A 290 -38.91 -26.61 -23.38
C GLY A 290 -39.72 -27.55 -24.27
N SER A 291 -40.06 -27.11 -25.48
CA SER A 291 -40.34 -27.99 -26.62
C SER A 291 -40.41 -27.21 -27.93
N ARG A 292 -39.29 -27.16 -28.66
CA ARG A 292 -39.09 -27.77 -29.99
C ARG A 292 -37.70 -27.43 -30.52
#